data_AF-A0A1F9SJZ5-F1
#
_entry.id   AF-A0A1F9SJZ5-F1
#
_cell.length_a   1.000
_cell.length_b   1.000
_cell.length_c   1.000
_cell.angle_alpha   90.00
_cell.angle_beta   90.00
_cell.angle_gamma   90.00
#
_symmetry.space_group_name_H-M   'P 1'
#
loop_
_entity.id
_entity.type
_entity.pdbx_description
1 polymer ?
#
loop_
_entity_poly.entity_id
_entity_poly.type
_entity_poly.pdbx_seq_one_letter_code
_entity_poly.pdbx_strand_id
1 'polypeptide(L)'
;MEKEKCWACGAMIDGEDRYCRHCGRGQGGYVTWQYKHWGVIAISLLAGPLSLLFLWRSPVISRNAKLAYTAAVFLLTLYFIAQLNRLWLLYQAALSGMTY
;
A
#
# COMPACT_ATOMS: atom_id res chain seq x y z
N MET A 1 -34.08 -5.31 6.53
CA MET A 1 -32.64 -5.32 6.85
C MET A 1 -31.90 -5.51 5.54
N GLU A 2 -31.12 -4.50 5.13
CA GLU A 2 -30.31 -4.58 3.93
C GLU A 2 -29.11 -5.49 4.19
N LYS A 3 -28.89 -6.46 3.32
CA LYS A 3 -27.76 -7.38 3.45
C LYS A 3 -26.64 -6.95 2.51
N GLU A 4 -25.43 -6.88 3.04
CA GLU A 4 -24.24 -6.54 2.27
C GLU A 4 -23.26 -7.71 2.22
N LYS A 5 -22.34 -7.69 1.25
CA LYS A 5 -21.26 -8.68 1.17
C LYS A 5 -20.06 -8.20 1.98
N CYS A 6 -19.53 -9.08 2.82
CA CYS A 6 -18.26 -8.84 3.49
C CYS A 6 -17.14 -8.63 2.47
N TRP A 7 -16.43 -7.50 2.55
CA TRP A 7 -15.35 -7.15 1.62
C TRP A 7 -14.17 -8.14 1.63
N ALA A 8 -14.02 -8.92 2.71
CA ALA A 8 -12.89 -9.82 2.90
C ALA A 8 -13.18 -11.27 2.49
N CYS A 9 -14.34 -11.82 2.87
CA CYS A 9 -14.70 -13.23 2.64
C CYS A 9 -15.90 -13.43 1.72
N GLY A 10 -16.64 -12.37 1.36
CA GLY A 10 -17.80 -12.44 0.49
C GLY A 10 -19.09 -12.97 1.14
N ALA A 11 -19.06 -13.36 2.42
CA ALA A 11 -20.26 -13.78 3.15
C ALA A 11 -21.30 -12.64 3.23
N MET A 12 -22.58 -12.99 3.15
CA MET A 12 -23.68 -12.03 3.33
C MET A 12 -23.81 -11.71 4.82
N ILE A 13 -23.70 -10.43 5.16
CA ILE A 13 -23.81 -9.89 6.51
C ILE A 13 -24.91 -8.83 6.56
N ASP A 14 -25.35 -8.46 7.77
CA ASP A 14 -26.25 -7.32 7.94
C ASP A 14 -25.47 -6.02 7.66
N GLY A 15 -26.10 -5.03 7.02
CA GLY A 15 -25.49 -3.72 6.76
C GLY A 15 -25.07 -2.99 8.04
N GLU A 16 -25.70 -3.29 9.18
CA GLU A 16 -25.32 -2.73 10.48
C GLU A 16 -24.21 -3.50 11.22
N ASP A 17 -23.81 -4.68 10.73
CA ASP A 17 -22.76 -5.48 11.36
C ASP A 17 -21.37 -4.82 11.18
N ARG A 18 -20.80 -4.31 12.29
CA ARG A 18 -19.45 -3.72 12.30
C ARG A 18 -18.33 -4.74 12.05
N TYR A 19 -18.59 -6.02 12.32
CA TYR A 19 -17.65 -7.12 12.17
C TYR A 19 -18.34 -8.30 11.50
N CYS A 20 -17.64 -8.95 10.58
CA CYS A 20 -18.15 -10.16 9.96
C CYS A 20 -18.06 -11.34 10.94
N ARG A 21 -19.19 -12.00 11.22
CA ARG A 21 -19.25 -13.17 12.12
C ARG A 21 -18.52 -14.40 11.58
N HIS A 22 -18.31 -14.49 10.27
CA HIS A 22 -17.62 -15.61 9.64
C HIS A 22 -16.09 -15.47 9.66
N CYS A 23 -15.55 -14.29 9.35
CA CYS A 23 -14.10 -14.09 9.22
C CYS A 23 -13.48 -13.14 10.25
N GLY A 24 -14.29 -12.54 11.12
CA GLY A 24 -13.85 -11.62 12.18
C GLY A 24 -13.34 -10.26 11.68
N ARG A 25 -13.40 -9.96 10.37
CA ARG A 25 -12.91 -8.69 9.84
C ARG A 25 -13.90 -7.56 10.07
N GLY A 26 -13.40 -6.40 10.50
CA GLY A 26 -14.19 -5.18 10.61
C GLY A 26 -14.69 -4.68 9.24
N GLN A 27 -15.87 -4.06 9.21
CA GLN A 27 -16.56 -3.57 8.02
C GLN A 27 -16.61 -2.04 8.00
N GLY A 28 -16.72 -1.43 6.81
CA GLY A 28 -16.77 0.02 6.65
C GLY A 28 -15.63 0.74 7.40
N GLY A 29 -15.97 1.65 8.30
CA GLY A 29 -14.99 2.42 9.10
C GLY A 29 -14.25 1.62 10.19
N TYR A 30 -14.69 0.40 10.49
CA TYR A 30 -14.16 -0.46 11.56
C TYR A 30 -13.03 -1.39 11.10
N VAL A 31 -12.50 -1.20 9.89
CA VAL A 31 -11.31 -1.94 9.44
C VAL A 31 -10.09 -1.65 10.31
N THR A 32 -9.19 -2.62 10.33
CA THR A 32 -7.89 -2.52 10.99
C THR A 32 -7.03 -1.40 10.40
N TRP A 33 -6.10 -0.89 11.21
CA TRP A 33 -5.34 0.30 10.90
C TRP A 33 -4.52 0.21 9.60
N GLN A 34 -4.00 -0.97 9.24
CA GLN A 34 -3.25 -1.19 8.01
C GLN A 34 -4.05 -0.91 6.73
N TYR A 35 -5.39 -0.89 6.80
CA TYR A 35 -6.26 -0.56 5.67
C TYR A 35 -6.70 0.91 5.66
N LYS A 36 -6.35 1.69 6.68
CA LYS A 36 -6.61 3.13 6.75
C LYS A 36 -5.47 3.90 6.06
N HIS A 37 -5.72 5.14 5.66
CA HIS A 37 -4.74 5.99 4.96
C HIS A 37 -3.38 6.04 5.68
N TRP A 38 -3.38 6.29 6.98
CA TRP A 38 -2.14 6.38 7.75
C TRP A 38 -1.37 5.05 7.80
N GLY A 39 -2.08 3.92 7.89
CA GLY A 39 -1.46 2.60 7.90
C GLY A 39 -0.82 2.26 6.57
N VAL A 40 -1.49 2.60 5.46
CA VAL A 40 -0.91 2.44 4.13
C VAL A 40 0.31 3.31 3.94
N ILE A 41 0.29 4.57 4.39
CA ILE A 41 1.48 5.45 4.36
C ILE A 41 2.64 4.83 5.14
N ALA A 42 2.40 4.39 6.38
CA ALA A 42 3.43 3.77 7.21
C ALA A 42 4.04 2.52 6.56
N ILE A 43 3.21 1.63 5.99
CA ILE A 43 3.68 0.44 5.28
C ILE A 43 4.40 0.82 3.99
N SER A 44 3.99 1.88 3.29
CA SER A 44 4.65 2.33 2.06
C SER A 44 6.06 2.84 2.31
N LEU A 45 6.31 3.47 3.46
CA LEU A 45 7.64 3.92 3.85
C LEU A 45 8.58 2.75 4.20
N LEU A 46 8.05 1.64 4.72
CA LEU A 46 8.86 0.49 5.15
C LEU A 46 9.02 -0.59 4.08
N ALA A 47 7.93 -0.93 3.39
CA ALA A 47 7.86 -2.01 2.40
C ALA A 47 7.96 -1.50 0.95
N GLY A 48 7.99 -0.18 0.74
CA GLY A 48 8.05 0.43 -0.58
C GLY A 48 6.86 0.02 -1.47
N PRO A 49 7.10 -0.38 -2.73
CA PRO A 49 6.03 -0.71 -3.68
C PRO A 49 5.16 -1.91 -3.26
N LEU A 50 5.64 -2.78 -2.36
CA LEU A 50 4.86 -3.90 -1.84
C LEU A 50 3.67 -3.47 -0.97
N SER A 51 3.65 -2.22 -0.48
CA SER A 51 2.52 -1.66 0.26
C SER A 51 1.25 -1.56 -0.58
N LEU A 52 1.38 -1.47 -1.90
CA LEU A 52 0.26 -1.34 -2.83
C LEU A 52 -0.71 -2.53 -2.70
N LEU A 53 -0.24 -3.72 -2.35
CA LEU A 53 -1.09 -4.88 -2.14
C LEU A 53 -2.14 -4.64 -1.03
N PHE A 54 -1.74 -3.95 0.05
CA PHE A 54 -2.63 -3.61 1.16
C PHE A 54 -3.59 -2.48 0.79
N LEU A 55 -3.10 -1.48 0.04
CA LEU A 55 -3.89 -0.37 -0.48
C LEU A 55 -5.03 -0.86 -1.37
N TRP A 56 -4.74 -1.74 -2.34
CA TRP A 56 -5.73 -2.22 -3.28
C TRP A 56 -6.79 -3.09 -2.61
N ARG A 57 -6.41 -3.82 -1.56
CA ARG A 57 -7.31 -4.64 -0.75
C ARG A 57 -8.16 -3.85 0.25
N SER A 58 -7.83 -2.58 0.54
CA SER A 58 -8.60 -1.75 1.47
C SER A 58 -10.00 -1.43 0.91
N PRO A 59 -11.08 -1.64 1.69
CA PRO A 59 -12.44 -1.24 1.30
C PRO A 59 -12.73 0.24 1.60
N VAL A 60 -11.91 0.90 2.43
CA VAL A 60 -12.15 2.28 2.89
C VAL A 60 -11.60 3.32 1.91
N ILE A 61 -10.52 2.97 1.22
CA ILE A 61 -9.83 3.91 0.34
C ILE A 61 -10.54 3.96 -1.01
N SER A 62 -10.90 5.17 -1.45
CA SER A 62 -11.57 5.39 -2.74
C SER A 62 -10.67 4.99 -3.92
N ARG A 63 -11.29 4.67 -5.07
CA ARG A 63 -10.54 4.29 -6.29
C ARG A 63 -9.56 5.38 -6.74
N ASN A 64 -9.97 6.65 -6.67
CA ASN A 64 -9.12 7.78 -7.03
C ASN A 64 -7.92 7.90 -6.09
N ALA A 65 -8.12 7.69 -4.78
CA ALA A 65 -7.02 7.67 -3.83
C ALA A 65 -6.06 6.50 -4.13
N LYS A 66 -6.56 5.30 -4.43
CA LYS A 66 -5.71 4.14 -4.81
C LYS A 66 -4.81 4.45 -6.01
N LEU A 67 -5.35 5.12 -7.03
CA LEU A 67 -4.57 5.57 -8.18
C LEU A 67 -3.52 6.61 -7.80
N ALA A 68 -3.88 7.62 -7.01
CA ALA A 68 -2.95 8.64 -6.55
C ALA A 68 -1.77 8.05 -5.75
N TYR A 69 -2.04 7.13 -4.82
CA TYR A 69 -1.00 6.42 -4.08
C TYR A 69 -0.13 5.56 -4.98
N THR A 70 -0.72 4.84 -5.93
CA THR A 70 0.03 4.02 -6.89
C THR A 70 0.98 4.89 -7.72
N ALA A 71 0.51 6.03 -8.23
CA ALA A 71 1.34 6.97 -8.97
C ALA A 71 2.46 7.57 -8.09
N ALA A 72 2.15 7.96 -6.85
CA ALA A 72 3.14 8.51 -5.93
C ALA A 72 4.25 7.51 -5.60
N VAL A 73 3.88 6.28 -5.24
CA VAL A 73 4.83 5.19 -4.94
C VAL A 73 5.67 4.84 -6.17
N PHE A 74 5.07 4.84 -7.35
CA PHE A 74 5.78 4.59 -8.60
C PHE A 74 6.84 5.67 -8.88
N LEU A 75 6.47 6.95 -8.79
CA LEU A 75 7.41 8.07 -8.96
C LEU A 75 8.53 8.04 -7.93
N LEU A 76 8.22 7.76 -6.67
CA LEU A 76 9.20 7.62 -5.60
C LEU A 76 10.18 6.47 -5.89
N THR A 77 9.68 5.34 -6.39
CA THR A 77 10.50 4.18 -6.75
C THR A 77 11.45 4.52 -7.91
N LEU A 78 10.96 5.18 -8.97
CA LEU A 78 11.80 5.63 -10.08
C LEU A 78 12.88 6.61 -9.62
N TYR A 79 12.54 7.55 -8.74
CA TYR A 79 13.48 8.48 -8.16
C TYR A 79 14.60 7.75 -7.40
N PHE A 80 14.23 6.78 -6.54
CA PHE A 80 15.21 5.99 -5.78
C PHE A 80 16.16 5.21 -6.69
N ILE A 81 15.63 4.58 -7.75
CA ILE A 81 16.44 3.86 -8.75
C ILE A 81 17.42 4.82 -9.43
N ALA A 82 16.97 6.03 -9.80
CA ALA A 82 17.83 7.02 -10.42
C ALA A 82 18.96 7.48 -9.49
N GLN A 83 18.70 7.67 -8.20
CA GLN A 83 19.73 8.03 -7.22
C GLN A 83 20.73 6.90 -6.99
N LEU A 84 20.26 5.66 -6.88
CA LEU A 84 21.13 4.49 -6.75
C LEU A 84 22.05 4.33 -7.97
N ASN A 85 21.52 4.53 -9.18
CA ASN A 85 22.33 4.51 -10.40
C ASN A 85 23.39 5.62 -10.40
N ARG A 86 23.06 6.84 -9.96
CA ARG A 86 24.05 7.92 -9.84
C ARG A 86 25.14 7.59 -8.85
N LEU A 87 24.78 7.08 -7.66
CA LEU A 87 25.73 6.66 -6.64
C LEU A 87 26.62 5.52 -7.14
N TRP A 88 26.04 4.56 -7.85
CA TRP A 88 26.77 3.45 -8.44
C TRP A 88 27.79 3.91 -9.49
N LEU A 89 27.41 4.83 -10.38
CA LEU A 89 28.33 5.41 -11.37
C LEU A 89 29.46 6.19 -10.70
N LEU A 90 29.18 6.97 -9.65
CA LEU A 90 30.20 7.67 -8.86
C LEU A 90 31.16 6.69 -8.17
N TYR A 91 30.62 5.61 -7.61
CA TYR A 91 31.42 4.56 -6.99
C TYR A 91 32.35 3.87 -8.00
N GLN A 92 31.84 3.54 -9.19
CA GLN A 92 32.68 2.97 -10.26
C GLN A 92 33.78 3.94 -10.71
N ALA A 93 33.45 5.22 -10.90
CA ALA A 93 34.42 6.25 -11.29
C ALA A 93 35.52 6.44 -10.23
N ALA A 94 35.16 6.38 -8.94
CA ALA A 94 36.12 6.44 -7.84
C ALA A 94 37.06 5.22 -7.82
N LEU A 95 36.53 4.01 -8.06
CA LEU A 95 37.33 2.79 -8.12
C LEU A 95 38.27 2.74 -9.33
N SER A 96 37.79 3.09 -10.53
CA SER A 96 38.65 3.17 -11.71
C SER A 96 39.74 4.24 -11.51
N GLY A 97 39.39 5.31 -10.80
CA GLY A 97 40.26 6.36 -10.25
C GLY A 97 41.52 5.90 -9.52
N MET A 98 41.48 4.71 -8.89
CA MET A 98 42.56 4.22 -8.04
C MET A 98 43.44 3.16 -8.71
N THR A 99 43.15 2.80 -9.97
CA THR A 99 43.84 1.70 -10.68
C THR A 99 44.96 2.15 -11.64
N TYR A 100 45.49 3.36 -11.50
CA TYR A 100 46.64 3.88 -12.28
C TYR A 100 47.76 4.37 -11.38
#